data_AF-A0A7C7SKV3-F1
#
_entry.id   AF-A0A7C7SKV3-F1
#
_cell.length_a   1.000
_cell.length_b   1.000
_cell.length_c   1.000
_cell.angle_alpha   90.00
_cell.angle_beta   90.00
_cell.angle_gamma   90.00
#
_symmetry.space_group_name_H-M   'P 1'
#
loop_
_entity.id
_entity.type
_entity.pdbx_description
1 polymer ?
#
loop_
_entity_poly.entity_id
_entity_poly.type
_entity_poly.pdbx_seq_one_letter_code
_entity_poly.pdbx_strand_id
1 'polypeptide(L)'
;MMVLGVAVPTPAGAGGFHAAFQLGVTSFYGAPTDAAVGAALILHLASFGPVTVLGLVLMIRTGLTFRGAADLASSVCGDETPEPAQVESAGSIVSIDAADPVEPSGT
;
A
#
# COMPACT_ATOMS: atom_id res chain seq x y z
N MET A 1 -9.31 1.91 -24.64
CA MET A 1 -7.83 1.94 -24.52
C MET A 1 -7.31 1.87 -23.09
N MET A 2 -8.06 2.29 -22.05
CA MET A 2 -7.61 2.17 -20.64
C MET A 2 -7.41 0.72 -20.15
N VAL A 3 -8.17 -0.25 -20.67
CA VAL A 3 -8.10 -1.65 -20.22
C VAL A 3 -6.83 -2.37 -20.68
N LEU A 4 -6.33 -2.09 -21.89
CA LEU A 4 -5.10 -2.70 -22.40
C LEU A 4 -3.85 -2.15 -21.71
N GLY A 5 -3.91 -0.89 -21.24
CA GLY A 5 -2.82 -0.26 -20.48
C GLY A 5 -2.67 -0.79 -19.05
N VAL A 6 -3.75 -1.25 -18.42
CA VAL A 6 -3.73 -1.95 -17.11
C VAL A 6 -3.31 -3.41 -17.27
N ALA A 7 -3.59 -4.02 -18.43
CA ALA A 7 -3.24 -5.41 -18.70
C ALA A 7 -1.72 -5.63 -18.87
N VAL A 8 -0.95 -4.59 -19.20
CA VAL A 8 0.51 -4.63 -19.18
C VAL A 8 0.96 -4.09 -17.82
N PRO A 9 1.41 -4.94 -16.87
CA PRO A 9 1.79 -4.54 -15.51
C PRO A 9 3.14 -3.80 -15.50
N THR A 10 3.21 -2.71 -16.26
CA THR A 10 4.34 -1.79 -16.25
C THR A 10 4.17 -0.82 -15.08
N PRO A 11 5.19 -0.63 -14.24
CA PRO A 11 5.14 0.35 -13.16
C PRO A 11 4.68 1.72 -13.69
N ALA A 12 3.67 2.32 -13.04
CA ALA A 12 3.05 3.60 -13.43
C ALA A 12 2.45 3.66 -14.86
N GLY A 13 2.34 2.54 -15.60
CA GLY A 13 1.92 2.55 -17.00
C GLY A 13 3.00 3.05 -17.98
N ALA A 14 4.26 3.12 -17.54
CA ALA A 14 5.39 3.55 -18.34
C ALA A 14 5.62 2.60 -19.54
N GLY A 15 5.80 3.17 -20.73
CA GLY A 15 5.96 2.43 -21.99
C GLY A 15 4.65 2.34 -22.78
N GLY A 16 3.64 1.66 -22.25
CA GLY A 16 2.32 1.54 -22.90
C GLY A 16 1.63 2.90 -23.09
N PHE A 17 1.67 3.76 -22.06
CA PHE A 17 1.20 5.14 -22.15
C PHE A 17 1.98 5.95 -23.20
N HIS A 18 3.31 5.86 -23.19
CA HIS A 18 4.15 6.63 -24.13
C HIS A 18 3.88 6.22 -25.59
N ALA A 19 3.76 4.92 -25.86
CA ALA A 19 3.46 4.42 -27.20
C ALA A 19 2.05 4.84 -27.67
N ALA A 20 1.04 4.73 -26.80
CA ALA A 20 -0.33 5.14 -27.13
C ALA A 20 -0.44 6.65 -27.35
N PHE A 21 0.24 7.46 -26.52
CA PHE A 21 0.27 8.91 -26.66
C PHE A 21 0.96 9.33 -27.97
N GLN A 22 2.12 8.75 -28.28
CA GLN A 22 2.83 9.02 -29.53
C GLN A 22 1.96 8.67 -30.73
N LEU A 23 1.36 7.48 -30.76
CA LEU A 23 0.47 7.07 -31.84
C LEU A 23 -0.70 8.04 -32.00
N GLY A 24 -1.37 8.45 -30.91
CA GLY A 24 -2.49 9.38 -30.98
C GLY A 24 -2.09 10.77 -31.49
N VAL A 25 -1.02 11.34 -30.95
CA VAL A 25 -0.63 12.72 -31.28
C VAL A 25 0.00 12.82 -32.67
N THR A 26 0.76 11.82 -33.10
CA THR A 26 1.32 11.76 -34.46
C THR A 26 0.23 11.47 -35.50
N SER A 27 -0.69 10.54 -35.24
CA SER A 27 -1.73 10.16 -36.22
C SER A 27 -2.86 11.17 -36.37
N PHE A 28 -3.32 11.78 -35.28
CA PHE A 28 -4.46 12.70 -35.33
C PHE A 28 -4.06 14.17 -35.49
N TYR A 29 -2.87 14.56 -35.01
CA TYR A 29 -2.43 15.97 -35.01
C TYR A 29 -1.19 16.21 -35.86
N GLY A 30 -0.61 15.17 -36.47
CA GLY A 30 0.56 15.30 -37.35
C GLY A 30 1.82 15.81 -36.64
N ALA A 31 1.89 15.71 -35.31
CA ALA A 31 3.02 16.22 -34.56
C ALA A 31 4.31 15.43 -34.89
N PRO A 32 5.48 16.10 -34.95
CA PRO A 32 6.76 15.41 -35.06
C PRO A 32 6.98 14.43 -33.90
N THR A 33 7.58 13.27 -34.19
CA THR A 33 7.77 12.19 -33.23
C THR A 33 8.53 12.63 -31.99
N ASP A 34 9.59 13.43 -32.16
CA ASP A 34 10.40 13.95 -31.05
C ASP A 34 9.60 14.84 -30.10
N ALA A 35 8.70 15.66 -30.66
CA ALA A 35 7.80 16.50 -29.86
C ALA A 35 6.76 15.66 -29.13
N ALA A 36 6.21 14.62 -29.76
CA ALA A 36 5.25 13.71 -29.15
C ALA A 36 5.88 12.89 -28.01
N VAL A 37 7.12 12.42 -28.18
CA VAL A 37 7.90 11.72 -27.14
C VAL A 37 8.17 12.66 -25.95
N GLY A 38 8.65 13.87 -26.23
CA GLY A 38 8.95 14.87 -25.19
C GLY A 38 7.71 15.25 -24.38
N ALA A 39 6.58 15.51 -25.05
CA ALA A 39 5.31 15.82 -24.39
C ALA A 39 4.82 14.65 -23.54
N ALA A 40 4.93 13.40 -24.03
CA ALA A 40 4.54 12.22 -23.26
C ALA A 40 5.38 12.07 -21.98
N LEU A 41 6.69 12.32 -22.05
CA LEU A 41 7.58 12.24 -20.89
C LEU A 41 7.28 13.30 -19.85
N ILE A 42 7.15 14.57 -20.27
CA ILE A 42 6.87 15.69 -19.35
C ILE A 42 5.51 15.48 -18.69
N LEU A 43 4.48 15.12 -19.45
CA LEU A 43 3.13 14.88 -18.92
C LEU A 43 3.12 13.73 -17.91
N HIS A 44 3.84 12.64 -18.21
CA HIS A 44 3.95 11.50 -17.31
C HIS A 44 4.68 11.88 -16.02
N LEU A 45 5.84 12.54 -16.14
CA LEU A 45 6.63 12.97 -14.99
C LEU A 45 5.90 14.00 -14.13
N ALA A 46 5.17 14.94 -14.72
CA ALA A 46 4.39 15.94 -14.00
C ALA A 46 3.25 15.31 -13.19
N SER A 47 2.68 14.20 -13.67
CA SER A 47 1.57 13.51 -13.02
C SER A 47 2.04 12.52 -11.95
N PHE A 48 3.08 11.74 -12.24
CA PHE A 48 3.57 10.68 -11.35
C PHE A 48 4.72 11.13 -10.44
N GLY A 49 5.58 12.03 -10.90
CA GLY A 49 6.72 12.53 -10.16
C GLY A 49 6.38 13.05 -8.76
N PRO A 50 5.39 13.95 -8.58
CA PRO A 50 5.03 14.48 -7.27
C PRO A 50 4.57 13.38 -6.30
N VAL A 51 3.74 12.45 -6.76
CA VAL A 51 3.22 11.35 -5.93
C VAL A 51 4.33 10.38 -5.55
N THR A 52 5.21 10.03 -6.50
CA THR A 52 6.37 9.18 -6.24
C THR A 52 7.33 9.82 -5.23
N VAL A 53 7.63 11.11 -5.39
CA VAL A 53 8.48 11.85 -4.44
C VAL A 53 7.85 11.88 -3.06
N LEU A 54 6.55 12.18 -2.97
CA LEU A 54 5.87 12.25 -1.68
C LEU A 54 5.84 10.88 -0.98
N GLY A 55 5.53 9.81 -1.72
CA GLY A 55 5.58 8.44 -1.21
C GLY A 55 6.98 8.05 -0.73
N LEU A 56 8.02 8.38 -1.49
CA LEU A 56 9.41 8.11 -1.12
C LEU A 56 9.83 8.86 0.15
N VAL A 57 9.48 10.14 0.27
CA VAL A 57 9.75 10.95 1.46
C VAL A 57 9.06 10.35 2.69
N LEU A 58 7.81 9.94 2.56
CA LEU A 58 7.06 9.30 3.66
C LEU A 58 7.66 7.94 4.04
N MET A 59 8.05 7.13 3.06
CA MET A 59 8.71 5.83 3.28
C MET A 59 10.01 6.00 4.07
N ILE A 60 10.84 6.98 3.70
CA ILE A 60 12.09 7.30 4.40
C ILE A 60 11.82 7.79 5.83
N ARG A 61 10.81 8.65 6.02
CA ARG A 61 10.49 9.21 7.35
C ARG A 61 9.87 8.20 8.32
N THR A 62 9.12 7.23 7.81
CA THR A 62 8.42 6.23 8.63
C THR A 62 9.21 4.94 8.83
N GLY A 63 10.32 4.77 8.10
CA GLY A 63 11.10 3.53 8.14
C GLY A 63 10.39 2.34 7.50
N LEU A 64 9.35 2.58 6.69
CA LEU A 64 8.65 1.52 5.95
C LEU A 64 9.62 0.90 4.94
N THR A 65 9.97 -0.36 5.16
CA THR A 65 10.81 -1.11 4.23
C THR A 65 9.96 -2.08 3.41
N PHE A 66 10.42 -2.42 2.21
CA PHE A 66 9.80 -3.46 1.38
C PHE A 66 9.65 -4.79 2.14
N ARG A 67 10.59 -5.10 3.04
CA ARG A 67 10.54 -6.28 3.90
C ARG A 67 9.42 -6.20 4.92
N GLY A 68 9.26 -5.07 5.60
CA GLY A 68 8.15 -4.87 6.53
C GLY A 68 6.78 -4.93 5.87
N ALA A 69 6.66 -4.42 4.63
CA ALA A 69 5.42 -4.54 3.85
C ALA A 69 5.13 -6.00 3.44
N ALA A 70 6.16 -6.77 3.08
CA ALA A 70 6.02 -8.19 2.74
C ALA A 70 5.65 -9.04 3.96
N ASP A 71 6.27 -8.76 5.12
CA ASP A 71 5.98 -9.47 6.37
C ASP A 71 4.52 -9.23 6.80
N LEU A 72 4.02 -7.98 6.72
CA LEU A 72 2.60 -7.66 6.97
C LEU A 72 1.63 -8.33 5.99
N ALA A 73 1.98 -8.39 4.70
CA ALA A 73 1.15 -9.07 3.71
C ALA A 73 1.09 -10.59 3.98
N SER A 74 2.19 -11.17 4.46
CA SER A 74 2.25 -12.59 4.81
C SER A 74 1.48 -12.93 6.09
N SER A 75 1.43 -12.03 7.09
CA SER A 75 0.65 -12.25 8.31
C SER A 75 -0.85 -12.25 8.07
N VAL A 76 -1.34 -11.47 7.10
CA VAL A 76 -2.78 -11.47 6.70
C VAL A 76 -3.16 -12.76 5.97
N CYS A 77 -2.23 -13.36 5.22
CA CYS A 77 -2.45 -14.63 4.52
C CYS A 77 -2.20 -15.86 5.43
N GLY A 78 -1.64 -15.65 6.63
CA GLY A 78 -1.28 -16.71 7.57
C GLY A 78 -2.28 -16.97 8.70
N ASP A 79 -3.40 -16.24 8.77
CA ASP A 79 -4.38 -16.31 9.87
C ASP A 79 -5.57 -17.27 9.61
N GLU A 80 -5.38 -18.32 8.82
CA GLU A 80 -6.40 -19.36 8.60
C GLU A 80 -6.04 -20.70 9.26
N THR A 81 -5.64 -20.69 10.53
CA THR A 81 -5.67 -21.92 11.33
C THR A 81 -6.31 -21.64 12.68
N PRO A 82 -7.59 -22.00 12.88
CA PRO A 82 -8.16 -22.04 14.22
C PRO A 82 -7.25 -22.90 15.11
N GLU A 83 -6.73 -22.27 16.15
CA GLU A 83 -6.00 -22.93 17.23
C GLU A 83 -6.80 -24.19 17.65
N PRO A 84 -6.23 -25.40 17.54
CA PRO A 84 -6.95 -26.60 17.96
C PRO A 84 -7.16 -26.49 19.47
N ALA A 85 -8.44 -26.40 19.86
CA ALA A 85 -8.91 -26.41 21.23
C ALA A 85 -8.09 -27.37 22.10
N GLN A 86 -7.18 -26.80 22.90
CA GLN A 86 -6.48 -27.52 23.95
C GLN A 86 -7.48 -27.70 25.10
N VAL A 87 -8.12 -28.86 25.10
CA VAL A 87 -8.82 -29.40 26.27
C VAL A 87 -7.75 -29.75 27.30
N GLU A 88 -7.57 -28.92 28.34
CA GLU A 88 -6.94 -29.34 29.59
C GLU A 88 -7.83 -28.95 30.78
N SER A 89 -8.11 -29.97 31.58
CA SER A 89 -9.01 -30.02 32.71
C SER A 89 -8.25 -29.76 34.01
N ALA A 90 -8.82 -28.90 34.85
CA ALA A 90 -8.71 -28.88 36.33
C ALA A 90 -7.31 -28.76 36.98
N GLY A 91 -7.11 -27.67 37.74
CA GLY A 91 -6.18 -27.71 38.88
C GLY A 91 -5.57 -26.38 39.34
N SER A 92 -6.22 -25.73 40.30
CA SER A 92 -5.60 -25.24 41.55
C SER A 92 -4.53 -24.11 41.56
N ILE A 93 -4.91 -23.01 42.25
CA ILE A 93 -4.16 -22.02 43.08
C ILE A 93 -3.25 -20.99 42.36
N VAL A 94 -3.28 -19.69 42.65
CA VAL A 94 -3.08 -19.00 43.95
C VAL A 94 -3.76 -17.61 44.01
N SER A 95 -4.33 -17.30 45.19
CA SER A 95 -4.88 -16.00 45.63
C SER A 95 -3.82 -14.90 45.86
N ILE A 96 -4.18 -13.62 45.65
CA ILE A 96 -3.66 -12.48 46.42
C ILE A 96 -4.82 -11.55 46.80
N ASP A 97 -4.79 -11.17 48.06
CA ASP A 97 -5.77 -10.49 48.91
C ASP A 97 -5.58 -8.95 48.93
N ALA A 98 -6.61 -8.27 49.44
CA ALA A 98 -6.61 -6.95 50.08
C ALA A 98 -6.42 -5.68 49.23
N ALA A 99 -7.54 -4.98 49.02
CA ALA A 99 -7.62 -3.53 49.20
C ALA A 99 -9.02 -3.17 49.75
N ASP A 100 -9.04 -2.57 50.95
CA ASP A 100 -10.19 -1.97 51.65
C ASP A 100 -9.87 -0.46 51.82
N PRO A 101 -10.74 0.43 52.32
CA PRO A 101 -12.07 0.92 51.90
C PRO A 101 -12.04 2.42 51.51
N VAL A 102 -13.16 2.98 50.99
CA VAL A 102 -13.58 4.35 51.38
C VAL A 102 -15.09 4.55 51.22
N GLU A 103 -15.78 4.83 52.33
CA GLU A 103 -17.16 5.33 52.38
C GLU A 103 -17.28 6.74 51.75
N PRO A 104 -18.48 7.13 51.28
CA PRO A 104 -19.12 8.23 52.00
C PRO A 104 -20.63 8.05 52.29
N SER A 105 -20.97 8.61 53.44
CA SER A 105 -22.26 8.73 54.13
C SER A 105 -23.46 9.27 53.32
N GLY A 106 -24.62 8.64 53.57
CA GLY A 106 -25.90 9.28 53.97
C GLY A 106 -26.63 10.19 52.98
N THR A 107 -27.79 9.75 52.49
CA THR A 107 -29.13 10.03 53.05
C THR A 107 -30.16 9.14 52.36
#